data_AF-A0A7H4LY50-F1
#
_entry.id   AF-A0A7H4LY50-F1
#
_cell.length_a   1.000
_cell.length_b   1.000
_cell.length_c   1.000
_cell.angle_alpha   90.00
_cell.angle_beta   90.00
_cell.angle_gamma   90.00
#
_symmetry.space_group_name_H-M   'P 1'
#
loop_
_entity.id
_entity.type
_entity.pdbx_description
1 polymer ?
#
loop_
_entity_poly.entity_id
_entity_poly.type
_entity_poly.pdbx_seq_one_letter_code
_entity_poly.pdbx_strand_id
1 'polypeptide(L)'
;MLASGVWAGQFSEAFALAREDRDGISVGAALEAIGYRGERPAAAFPLHACYEVHIEQGPILEEEGVDIGLVHAAMGQRWFNVTLEGFSAHAGTTPMGSRRDALTAFAELALAVEQIGIAHNPDGRATIGMAQVIPGSRNVVPGGVACSVEFRHPQSQRWKRWISPCIAPLKRWRRAA
;
A
#
# COMPACT_ATOMS: atom_id res chain seq x y z
N MET A 1 9.19 -6.81 2.59
CA MET A 1 10.05 -7.97 2.90
C MET A 1 10.36 -8.76 1.62
N LEU A 2 11.17 -8.21 0.71
CA LEU A 2 11.43 -8.85 -0.60
C LEU A 2 12.43 -10.00 -0.47
N ALA A 3 13.65 -9.71 -0.01
CA ALA A 3 14.75 -10.69 0.05
C ALA A 3 14.49 -11.85 1.03
N SER A 4 13.98 -11.56 2.24
CA SER A 4 13.56 -12.60 3.17
C SER A 4 12.39 -13.43 2.63
N GLY A 5 11.53 -12.86 1.79
CA GLY A 5 10.51 -13.58 1.06
C GLY A 5 11.08 -14.53 0.00
N VAL A 6 12.17 -14.17 -0.68
CA VAL A 6 12.90 -15.11 -1.56
C VAL A 6 13.50 -16.25 -0.75
N TRP A 7 14.22 -15.92 0.33
CA TRP A 7 14.82 -16.92 1.21
C TRP A 7 13.80 -17.91 1.77
N ALA A 8 12.64 -17.43 2.22
CA ALA A 8 11.55 -18.24 2.74
C ALA A 8 10.67 -18.91 1.65
N GLY A 9 11.03 -18.80 0.37
CA GLY A 9 10.34 -19.43 -0.76
C GLY A 9 8.99 -18.80 -1.13
N GLN A 10 8.67 -17.60 -0.63
CA GLN A 10 7.44 -16.87 -0.96
C GLN A 10 7.51 -16.15 -2.31
N PHE A 11 8.71 -15.78 -2.75
CA PHE A 11 8.97 -15.16 -4.06
C PHE A 11 10.07 -15.92 -4.78
N SER A 12 10.04 -15.91 -6.12
CA SER A 12 11.20 -16.37 -6.90
C SER A 12 12.30 -15.31 -6.89
N GLU A 13 13.54 -15.76 -7.00
CA GLU A 13 14.69 -14.86 -7.14
C GLU A 13 14.54 -13.94 -8.37
N ALA A 14 14.12 -14.51 -9.51
CA ALA A 14 13.85 -13.75 -10.72
C ALA A 14 12.83 -12.62 -10.51
N PHE A 15 11.75 -12.88 -9.75
CA PHE A 15 10.76 -11.85 -9.42
C PHE A 15 11.38 -10.71 -8.60
N ALA A 16 12.21 -11.05 -7.61
CA ALA A 16 12.83 -10.06 -6.74
C ALA A 16 13.88 -9.22 -7.48
N LEU A 17 14.75 -9.84 -8.27
CA LEU A 17 15.79 -9.15 -9.03
C LEU A 17 15.22 -8.20 -10.08
N ALA A 18 14.01 -8.49 -10.59
CA ALA A 18 13.30 -7.66 -11.57
C ALA A 18 12.41 -6.57 -10.94
N ARG A 19 12.45 -6.33 -9.62
CA ARG A 19 11.77 -5.16 -9.03
C ARG A 19 12.57 -3.92 -9.33
N GLU A 20 11.91 -2.88 -9.80
CA GLU A 20 12.53 -1.60 -10.17
C GLU A 20 12.17 -0.51 -9.16
N ASP A 21 13.09 0.43 -8.97
CA ASP A 21 12.82 1.69 -8.29
C ASP A 21 12.15 2.71 -9.23
N ARG A 22 12.05 3.97 -8.78
CA ARG A 22 11.40 5.05 -9.53
C ARG A 22 12.14 5.48 -10.80
N ASP A 23 13.44 5.16 -10.89
CA ASP A 23 14.33 5.53 -11.98
C ASP A 23 14.51 4.36 -12.96
N GLY A 24 13.80 3.25 -12.73
CA GLY A 24 13.87 2.04 -13.56
C GLY A 24 15.08 1.16 -13.24
N ILE A 25 15.79 1.39 -12.13
CA ILE A 25 16.93 0.56 -11.73
C ILE A 25 16.39 -0.68 -11.03
N SER A 26 16.72 -1.86 -11.56
CA SER A 26 16.31 -3.13 -10.96
C SER A 26 17.14 -3.48 -9.73
N VAL A 27 16.58 -4.23 -8.79
CA VAL A 27 17.30 -4.77 -7.63
C VAL A 27 18.53 -5.56 -8.07
N GLY A 28 18.43 -6.33 -9.16
CA GLY A 28 19.56 -7.09 -9.70
C GLY A 28 20.70 -6.20 -10.20
N ALA A 29 20.38 -5.15 -10.96
CA ALA A 29 21.36 -4.16 -11.41
C ALA A 29 21.99 -3.41 -10.24
N ALA A 30 21.19 -3.03 -9.24
CA ALA A 30 21.68 -2.36 -8.04
C ALA A 30 22.65 -3.25 -7.24
N LEU A 31 22.33 -4.54 -7.05
CA LEU A 31 23.21 -5.50 -6.36
C LEU A 31 24.54 -5.71 -7.11
N GLU A 32 24.52 -5.77 -8.44
CA GLU A 32 25.75 -5.83 -9.25
C GLU A 32 26.59 -4.57 -9.08
N ALA A 33 25.96 -3.40 -9.16
CA ALA A 33 26.64 -2.12 -9.07
C ALA A 33 27.40 -1.93 -7.74
N ILE A 34 26.85 -2.44 -6.64
CA ILE A 34 27.51 -2.38 -5.32
C ILE A 34 28.39 -3.60 -5.01
N GLY A 35 28.41 -4.61 -5.89
CA GLY A 35 29.19 -5.85 -5.68
C GLY A 35 28.61 -6.83 -4.66
N TYR A 36 27.31 -6.74 -4.35
CA TYR A 36 26.62 -7.62 -3.39
C TYR A 36 25.75 -8.71 -4.06
N ARG A 37 25.90 -8.92 -5.37
CA ARG A 37 25.28 -10.06 -6.06
C ARG A 37 26.06 -11.34 -5.74
N GLY A 38 25.76 -11.92 -4.58
CA GLY A 38 26.39 -13.16 -4.12
C GLY A 38 26.00 -14.37 -4.98
N GLU A 39 26.87 -15.38 -4.99
CA GLU A 39 26.67 -16.63 -5.74
C GLU A 39 25.85 -17.67 -4.95
N ARG A 40 25.75 -17.50 -3.64
CA ARG A 40 25.02 -18.44 -2.78
C ARG A 40 23.51 -18.28 -3.04
N PRO A 41 22.78 -19.37 -3.28
CA PRO A 41 21.33 -19.30 -3.44
C PRO A 41 20.66 -18.68 -2.21
N ALA A 42 19.77 -17.72 -2.44
CA ALA A 42 18.92 -17.14 -1.41
C ALA A 42 17.78 -18.11 -1.08
N ALA A 43 18.11 -19.24 -0.46
CA ALA A 43 17.19 -20.32 -0.14
C ALA A 43 17.24 -20.70 1.34
N ALA A 44 16.09 -21.10 1.87
CA ALA A 44 15.97 -21.60 3.22
C ALA A 44 16.88 -22.79 3.48
N PHE A 45 17.46 -22.83 4.68
CA PHE A 45 18.24 -23.94 5.19
C PHE A 45 17.75 -24.29 6.61
N PRO A 46 18.03 -25.48 7.15
CA PRO A 46 17.58 -25.86 8.48
C PRO A 46 18.02 -24.86 9.55
N LEU A 47 17.05 -24.27 10.26
CA LEU A 47 17.25 -23.36 11.39
C LEU A 47 16.53 -23.94 12.61
N HIS A 48 17.19 -23.93 13.77
CA HIS A 48 16.56 -24.32 15.03
C HIS A 48 15.55 -23.27 15.51
N ALA A 49 15.95 -22.00 15.46
CA ALA A 49 15.12 -20.85 15.80
C ALA A 49 15.68 -19.58 15.12
N CYS A 50 14.84 -18.55 14.98
CA CYS A 50 15.23 -17.22 14.52
C CYS A 50 14.54 -16.17 15.41
N TYR A 51 15.30 -15.17 15.86
CA TYR A 51 14.80 -14.08 16.67
C TYR A 51 15.23 -12.76 16.03
N GLU A 52 14.30 -11.82 15.93
CA GLU A 52 14.55 -10.47 15.46
C GLU A 52 14.23 -9.48 16.58
N VAL A 53 15.21 -8.67 16.95
CA VAL A 53 15.01 -7.54 17.87
C VAL A 53 14.71 -6.31 17.03
N HIS A 54 13.64 -5.62 17.35
CA HIS A 54 13.21 -4.43 16.63
C HIS A 54 12.54 -3.45 17.58
N ILE A 55 12.64 -2.14 17.29
CA ILE A 55 11.84 -1.12 17.98
C ILE A 55 10.36 -1.28 17.63
N GLU A 56 9.45 -0.79 18.47
CA GLU A 56 8.00 -0.93 18.26
C GLU A 56 7.50 -0.23 16.98
N GLN A 57 8.11 0.91 16.62
CA GLN A 57 7.62 1.82 15.56
C GLN A 57 6.18 2.33 15.80
N GLY A 58 5.74 2.27 17.05
CA GLY A 58 4.45 2.74 17.54
C GLY A 58 4.62 3.28 18.95
N PRO A 59 3.55 3.83 19.52
CA PRO A 59 3.64 4.51 20.81
C PRO A 59 3.25 3.62 22.01
N ILE A 60 2.82 2.37 21.82
CA ILE A 60 2.14 1.57 22.86
C ILE A 60 3.06 1.31 24.05
N LEU A 61 4.29 0.85 23.82
CA LEU A 61 5.25 0.55 24.89
C LEU A 61 5.64 1.81 25.66
N GLU A 62 5.80 2.95 24.96
CA GLU A 62 6.09 4.23 25.59
C GLU A 62 4.89 4.75 26.41
N GLU A 63 3.69 4.74 25.83
CA GLU A 63 2.44 5.19 26.48
C GLU A 63 2.06 4.32 27.69
N GLU A 64 2.33 3.01 27.62
CA GLU A 64 2.06 2.05 28.71
C GLU A 64 3.22 1.93 29.72
N GLY A 65 4.37 2.54 29.46
CA GLY A 65 5.56 2.46 30.32
C GLY A 65 6.15 1.04 30.42
N VAL A 66 6.13 0.30 29.31
CA VAL A 66 6.60 -1.10 29.21
C VAL A 66 7.93 -1.16 28.47
N ASP A 67 8.96 -1.75 29.08
CA ASP A 67 10.30 -1.82 28.47
C ASP A 67 10.41 -2.82 27.31
N ILE A 68 9.72 -3.96 27.39
CA ILE A 68 9.87 -5.08 26.45
C ILE A 68 8.49 -5.57 25.97
N GLY A 69 8.22 -5.39 24.68
CA GLY A 69 7.04 -5.94 24.03
C GLY A 69 7.22 -7.41 23.62
N LEU A 70 6.37 -8.30 24.12
CA LEU A 70 6.30 -9.68 23.64
C LEU A 70 5.46 -9.75 22.35
N VAL A 71 6.13 -9.78 21.20
CA VAL A 71 5.45 -9.81 19.89
C VAL A 71 4.80 -11.16 19.64
N HIS A 72 3.47 -11.23 19.77
CA HIS A 72 2.70 -12.46 19.54
C HIS A 72 2.45 -12.78 18.06
N ALA A 73 2.32 -11.75 17.23
CA ALA A 73 2.07 -11.90 15.79
C ALA A 73 2.53 -10.67 15.02
N ALA A 74 3.00 -10.89 13.78
CA ALA A 74 3.12 -9.83 12.80
C ALA A 74 1.76 -9.58 12.14
N MET A 75 1.42 -8.31 11.89
CA MET A 75 0.20 -7.99 11.15
C MET A 75 0.30 -8.50 9.71
N GLY A 76 -0.75 -9.15 9.21
CA GLY A 76 -0.89 -9.38 7.79
C GLY A 76 -1.05 -8.05 7.05
N GLN A 77 -0.49 -7.95 5.84
CA GLN A 77 -0.47 -6.70 5.06
C GLN A 77 -1.06 -6.93 3.68
N ARG A 78 -1.79 -5.93 3.16
CA ARG A 78 -2.26 -5.88 1.78
C ARG A 78 -2.03 -4.48 1.22
N TRP A 79 -1.26 -4.41 0.14
CA TRP A 79 -0.99 -3.18 -0.59
C TRP A 79 -1.71 -3.20 -1.93
N PHE A 80 -2.25 -2.04 -2.31
CA PHE A 80 -2.92 -1.82 -3.57
C PHE A 80 -2.37 -0.55 -4.21
N ASN A 81 -2.15 -0.61 -5.52
CA ASN A 81 -2.01 0.58 -6.34
C ASN A 81 -3.37 0.82 -7.00
N VAL A 82 -3.94 2.00 -6.77
CA VAL A 82 -5.27 2.37 -7.24
C VAL A 82 -5.16 3.56 -8.17
N THR A 83 -5.73 3.42 -9.37
CA THR A 83 -5.88 4.51 -10.33
C THR A 83 -7.35 4.86 -10.46
N LEU A 84 -7.67 6.13 -10.23
CA LEU A 84 -8.97 6.72 -10.49
C LEU A 84 -8.86 7.53 -11.78
N GLU A 85 -9.65 7.16 -12.78
CA GLU A 85 -9.68 7.82 -14.09
C GLU A 85 -10.93 8.68 -14.20
N GLY A 86 -10.74 9.97 -14.46
CA GLY A 86 -11.77 10.95 -14.72
C GLY A 86 -11.62 11.57 -16.10
N PHE A 87 -11.94 12.85 -16.22
CA PHE A 87 -11.77 13.60 -17.47
C PHE A 87 -11.26 15.02 -17.18
N SER A 88 -10.07 15.33 -17.68
CA SER A 88 -9.47 16.66 -17.54
C SER A 88 -10.28 17.70 -18.30
N ALA A 89 -10.74 18.74 -17.60
CA ALA A 89 -11.52 19.81 -18.20
C ALA A 89 -11.21 21.16 -17.56
N HIS A 90 -11.50 22.27 -18.25
CA HIS A 90 -11.21 23.60 -17.72
C HIS A 90 -12.17 23.95 -16.56
N ALA A 91 -11.59 24.30 -15.41
CA ALA A 91 -12.34 24.45 -14.15
C ALA A 91 -13.39 25.59 -14.19
N GLY A 92 -13.21 26.60 -15.05
CA GLY A 92 -14.15 27.71 -15.17
C GLY A 92 -15.28 27.51 -16.18
N THR A 93 -15.08 26.67 -17.20
CA THR A 93 -16.00 26.58 -18.35
C THR A 93 -16.79 25.27 -18.38
N THR A 94 -16.40 24.27 -17.59
CA THR A 94 -17.11 22.99 -17.50
C THR A 94 -18.15 23.02 -16.36
N PRO A 95 -19.46 22.92 -16.67
CA PRO A 95 -20.52 22.86 -15.67
C PRO A 95 -20.34 21.66 -14.72
N MET A 96 -20.76 21.78 -13.47
CA MET A 96 -20.57 20.74 -12.44
C MET A 96 -21.18 19.39 -12.84
N GLY A 97 -22.37 19.38 -13.44
CA GLY A 97 -23.06 18.16 -13.87
C GLY A 97 -22.37 17.39 -15.00
N SER A 98 -21.38 17.98 -15.67
CA SER A 98 -20.63 17.36 -16.77
C SER A 98 -19.22 16.93 -16.37
N ARG A 99 -18.82 17.11 -15.11
CA ARG A 99 -17.47 16.79 -14.63
C ARG A 99 -17.33 15.31 -14.32
N ARG A 100 -16.14 14.77 -14.59
CA ARG A 100 -15.65 13.48 -14.07
C ARG A 100 -14.38 13.76 -13.26
N ASP A 101 -14.57 14.24 -12.04
CA ASP A 101 -13.50 14.76 -11.18
C ASP A 101 -12.84 13.65 -10.35
N ALA A 102 -11.66 13.20 -10.78
CA ALA A 102 -10.95 12.10 -10.13
C ALA A 102 -10.48 12.43 -8.70
N LEU A 103 -10.25 13.71 -8.37
CA LEU A 103 -9.80 14.12 -7.05
C LEU A 103 -10.93 14.09 -6.02
N THR A 104 -12.14 14.48 -6.42
CA THR A 104 -13.31 14.36 -5.55
C THR A 104 -13.64 12.89 -5.29
N ALA A 105 -13.53 12.04 -6.31
CA ALA A 105 -13.63 10.58 -6.16
C ALA A 105 -12.60 10.01 -5.17
N PHE A 106 -11.36 10.50 -5.27
CA PHE A 106 -10.29 10.13 -4.36
C PHE A 106 -10.60 10.52 -2.92
N ALA A 107 -11.16 11.71 -2.68
CA ALA A 107 -11.54 12.14 -1.33
C ALA A 107 -12.58 11.20 -0.71
N GLU A 108 -13.60 10.77 -1.47
CA GLU A 108 -14.57 9.77 -1.01
C GLU A 108 -13.91 8.41 -0.69
N LEU A 109 -12.97 7.97 -1.54
CA LEU A 109 -12.20 6.75 -1.30
C LEU A 109 -11.36 6.86 -0.03
N ALA A 110 -10.67 7.99 0.18
CA ALA A 110 -9.81 8.21 1.34
C ALA A 110 -10.58 8.15 2.66
N LEU A 111 -11.74 8.81 2.73
CA LEU A 111 -12.62 8.72 3.89
C LEU A 111 -13.14 7.29 4.10
N ALA A 112 -13.51 6.58 3.03
CA ALA A 112 -13.94 5.19 3.15
C ALA A 112 -12.82 4.27 3.69
N VAL A 113 -11.57 4.47 3.25
CA VAL A 113 -10.40 3.72 3.76
C VAL A 113 -10.19 3.97 5.25
N GLU A 114 -10.23 5.22 5.70
CA GLU A 114 -10.12 5.57 7.13
C GLU A 114 -11.21 4.86 7.96
N GLN A 115 -12.47 4.96 7.52
CA GLN A 115 -13.59 4.35 8.23
C GLN A 115 -13.47 2.82 8.35
N ILE A 116 -12.85 2.15 7.38
CA ILE A 116 -12.57 0.71 7.47
C ILE A 116 -11.58 0.40 8.58
N GLY A 117 -10.54 1.23 8.75
CA GLY A 117 -9.57 1.09 9.85
C GLY A 117 -10.27 1.22 11.21
N ILE A 118 -11.03 2.30 11.39
CA ILE A 118 -11.80 2.57 12.62
C ILE A 118 -12.76 1.43 12.95
N ALA A 119 -13.49 0.92 11.96
CA ALA A 119 -14.46 -0.17 12.13
C ALA A 119 -13.83 -1.50 12.59
N HIS A 120 -12.50 -1.62 12.52
CA HIS A 120 -11.75 -2.81 12.94
C HIS A 120 -10.78 -2.52 14.08
N ASN A 121 -11.04 -1.48 14.88
CA ASN A 121 -10.34 -1.28 16.13
C ASN A 121 -10.46 -2.51 17.06
N PRO A 122 -9.43 -2.79 17.90
CA PRO A 122 -8.20 -2.00 18.05
C PRO A 122 -7.08 -2.36 17.06
N ASP A 123 -7.20 -3.48 16.35
CA ASP A 123 -6.08 -4.08 15.60
C ASP A 123 -5.97 -3.61 14.14
N GLY A 124 -7.03 -2.98 13.63
CA GLY A 124 -7.12 -2.54 12.25
C GLY A 124 -6.25 -1.34 11.94
N ARG A 125 -5.52 -1.41 10.83
CA ARG A 125 -4.84 -0.24 10.23
C ARG A 125 -5.25 -0.13 8.78
N ALA A 126 -5.58 1.09 8.35
CA ALA A 126 -6.00 1.39 7.00
C ALA A 126 -5.42 2.76 6.61
N THR A 127 -4.64 2.80 5.54
CA THR A 127 -3.85 4.01 5.22
C THR A 127 -3.77 4.22 3.72
N ILE A 128 -3.97 5.47 3.30
CA ILE A 128 -3.50 5.97 2.01
C ILE A 128 -2.21 6.76 2.28
N GLY A 129 -1.07 6.16 1.94
CA GLY A 129 0.24 6.75 2.23
C GLY A 129 0.78 7.62 1.09
N MET A 130 0.25 7.46 -0.12
CA MET A 130 0.73 8.16 -1.32
C MET A 130 -0.44 8.49 -2.23
N ALA A 131 -0.46 9.69 -2.79
CA ALA A 131 -1.39 10.11 -3.85
C ALA A 131 -0.73 11.11 -4.80
N GLN A 132 -1.01 10.98 -6.09
CA GLN A 132 -0.59 11.89 -7.14
C GLN A 132 -1.82 12.33 -7.94
N VAL A 133 -2.05 13.64 -8.01
CA VAL A 133 -3.16 14.25 -8.75
C VAL A 133 -2.68 14.65 -10.14
N ILE A 134 -3.44 14.29 -11.18
CA ILE A 134 -3.09 14.52 -12.58
C ILE A 134 -4.19 15.38 -13.23
N PRO A 135 -3.85 16.52 -13.88
CA PRO A 135 -2.49 17.02 -14.13
C PRO A 135 -1.88 17.81 -12.96
N GLY A 136 -2.60 18.03 -11.85
CA GLY A 136 -2.09 18.82 -10.72
C GLY A 136 -2.11 20.34 -10.95
N SER A 137 -3.00 20.84 -11.83
CA SER A 137 -3.19 22.27 -12.07
C SER A 137 -4.42 22.82 -11.36
N ARG A 138 -4.30 24.01 -10.76
CA ARG A 138 -5.36 24.68 -9.98
C ARG A 138 -6.62 25.01 -10.79
N ASN A 139 -6.51 25.14 -12.11
CA ASN A 139 -7.60 25.55 -13.01
C ASN A 139 -8.08 24.42 -13.93
N VAL A 140 -7.76 23.17 -13.60
CA VAL A 140 -8.17 21.98 -14.36
C VAL A 140 -8.88 21.03 -13.41
N VAL A 141 -10.07 20.56 -13.81
CA VAL A 141 -10.74 19.43 -13.17
C VAL A 141 -9.82 18.21 -13.28
N PRO A 142 -9.40 17.57 -12.18
CA PRO A 142 -8.44 16.46 -12.26
C PRO A 142 -9.00 15.27 -13.05
N GLY A 143 -8.29 14.90 -14.11
CA GLY A 143 -8.62 13.74 -14.94
C GLY A 143 -8.05 12.43 -14.42
N GLY A 144 -7.17 12.44 -13.41
CA GLY A 144 -6.68 11.21 -12.81
C GLY A 144 -6.11 11.40 -11.41
N VAL A 145 -6.19 10.35 -10.60
CA VAL A 145 -5.45 10.22 -9.34
C VAL A 145 -4.86 8.82 -9.25
N ALA A 146 -3.55 8.72 -9.03
CA ALA A 146 -2.87 7.47 -8.70
C ALA A 146 -2.53 7.49 -7.21
N CYS A 147 -2.88 6.44 -6.46
CA CYS A 147 -2.65 6.38 -5.02
C CYS A 147 -2.33 4.97 -4.52
N SER A 148 -1.77 4.88 -3.33
CA SER A 148 -1.61 3.63 -2.60
C SER A 148 -2.73 3.42 -1.58
N VAL A 149 -3.13 2.17 -1.36
CA VAL A 149 -3.97 1.79 -0.22
C VAL A 149 -3.30 0.64 0.49
N GLU A 150 -3.17 0.74 1.80
CA GLU A 150 -2.63 -0.31 2.66
C GLU A 150 -3.63 -0.69 3.75
N PHE A 151 -3.83 -1.99 3.95
CA PHE A 151 -4.52 -2.52 5.12
C PHE A 151 -3.59 -3.43 5.92
N ARG A 152 -3.65 -3.33 7.24
CA ARG A 152 -3.01 -4.27 8.17
C ARG A 152 -3.99 -4.81 9.19
N HIS A 153 -3.89 -6.10 9.47
CA HIS A 153 -4.65 -6.77 10.52
C HIS A 153 -3.99 -8.12 10.90
N PRO A 154 -3.98 -8.54 12.17
CA PRO A 154 -3.39 -9.82 12.59
C PRO A 154 -4.15 -11.03 12.02
N GLN A 155 -5.48 -10.93 11.86
CA GLN A 155 -6.31 -12.00 11.28
C GLN A 155 -6.49 -11.83 9.77
N SER A 156 -5.58 -12.42 8.99
CA SER A 156 -5.54 -12.30 7.53
C SER A 156 -6.68 -13.00 6.77
N GLN A 157 -7.48 -13.87 7.40
CA GLN A 157 -8.55 -14.58 6.68
C GLN A 157 -9.79 -13.73 6.36
N ARG A 158 -9.87 -12.48 6.85
CA ARG A 158 -11.05 -11.61 6.69
C ARG A 158 -10.95 -10.59 5.55
N TRP A 159 -9.90 -10.59 4.72
CA TRP A 159 -9.65 -9.54 3.70
C TRP A 159 -10.82 -9.21 2.77
N LYS A 160 -11.65 -10.20 2.38
CA LYS A 160 -12.83 -9.93 1.54
C LYS A 160 -13.79 -8.92 2.18
N ARG A 161 -13.90 -8.92 3.51
CA ARG A 161 -14.74 -7.96 4.26
C ARG A 161 -14.13 -6.56 4.34
N TRP A 162 -12.81 -6.45 4.22
CA TRP A 162 -12.09 -5.18 4.24
C TRP A 162 -12.12 -4.49 2.88
N ILE A 163 -11.99 -5.26 1.80
CA ILE A 163 -11.86 -4.74 0.44
C ILE A 163 -13.22 -4.40 -0.17
N SER A 164 -14.27 -5.17 0.17
CA SER A 164 -15.61 -5.00 -0.42
C SER A 164 -16.19 -3.58 -0.22
N PRO A 165 -16.07 -2.94 0.96
CA PRO A 165 -16.51 -1.56 1.17
C PRO A 165 -15.74 -0.53 0.33
N CYS A 166 -14.45 -0.72 0.05
CA CYS A 166 -13.68 0.17 -0.85
C CYS A 166 -14.19 0.13 -2.30
N ILE A 167 -14.76 -1.00 -2.73
CA ILE A 167 -15.24 -1.18 -4.10
C ILE A 167 -16.60 -0.48 -4.31
N ALA A 168 -17.39 -0.28 -3.26
CA ALA A 168 -18.74 0.30 -3.38
C ALA A 168 -18.73 1.77 -3.89
N PRO A 169 -17.89 2.68 -3.37
CA PRO A 169 -17.70 4.02 -3.94
C PRO A 169 -17.25 3.97 -5.41
N LEU A 170 -16.31 3.08 -5.75
CA LEU A 170 -15.78 2.92 -7.11
C LEU A 170 -16.85 2.47 -8.11
N LYS A 171 -17.79 1.61 -7.68
CA LYS A 171 -18.91 1.15 -8.53
C LYS A 171 -19.93 2.24 -8.81
N ARG A 172 -20.15 3.17 -7.86
CA ARG A 172 -21.03 4.32 -8.06
C ARG A 172 -20.46 5.26 -9.12
N TRP A 173 -19.13 5.40 -9.12
CA TRP A 173 -18.37 6.17 -10.12
C TRP A 173 -18.49 5.60 -11.53
N ARG A 174 -18.36 4.27 -11.70
CA ARG A 174 -18.51 3.60 -13.00
C ARG A 174 -19.90 3.73 -13.63
N ARG A 175 -20.96 4.01 -12.86
CA ARG A 175 -22.32 4.21 -13.41
C ARG A 175 -22.61 5.65 -13.84
N ALA A 176 -21.77 6.59 -13.44
CA ALA A 176 -21.84 7.99 -13.87
C ALA A 176 -20.95 8.28 -15.09
N ALA A 177 -20.19 7.28 -15.57
CA ALA A 177 -19.36 7.31 -16.77
C ALA A 177 -20.09 6.70 -17.98
#